data_AF-X0YYY4-F1
#
_entry.id   AF-X0YYY4-F1
#
_cell.length_a   1.000
_cell.length_b   1.000
_cell.length_c   1.000
_cell.angle_alpha   90.00
_cell.angle_beta   90.00
_cell.angle_gamma   90.00
#
_symmetry.space_group_name_H-M   'P 1'
#
loop_
_entity.id
_entity.type
_entity.pdbx_description
1 polymer ?
#
loop_
_entity_poly.entity_id
_entity_poly.type
_entity_poly.pdbx_seq_one_letter_code
_entity_poly.pdbx_strand_id
1 'polypeptide(L)'
;MRFNYQARTKDGLVQVGVIEGSSKKQVISLLQKEDLYVTRLESIEAKPFYMRQMEFLGKARKKDVMMFCRQLSLMLKSGVGLVESLRALAIQTTKLSFREQILKIAD
;
A
#
# COMPACT_ATOMS: atom_id res chain seq x y z
N MET A 1 -15.77 -9.20 1.24
CA MET A 1 -14.43 -9.07 0.61
C MET A 1 -14.53 -9.55 -0.82
N ARG A 2 -13.86 -8.87 -1.76
CA ARG A 2 -13.78 -9.30 -3.16
C ARG A 2 -12.51 -10.11 -3.41
N PHE A 3 -12.61 -11.17 -4.21
CA PHE A 3 -11.50 -12.04 -4.57
C PHE A 3 -11.43 -12.21 -6.08
N ASN A 4 -10.23 -12.01 -6.64
CA ASN A 4 -9.90 -12.49 -7.98
C ASN A 4 -9.67 -13.99 -7.92
N TYR A 5 -10.37 -14.75 -8.76
CA TYR A 5 -10.17 -16.18 -8.88
C TYR A 5 -9.79 -16.58 -10.29
N GLN A 6 -8.97 -17.61 -10.38
CA GLN A 6 -8.74 -18.41 -11.58
C GLN A 6 -9.09 -19.84 -11.22
N ALA A 7 -9.98 -20.45 -11.99
CA ALA A 7 -10.41 -21.81 -11.79
C ALA A 7 -10.48 -22.56 -13.12
N ARG A 8 -10.49 -23.89 -13.06
CA ARG A 8 -10.57 -24.78 -14.22
C ARG A 8 -11.84 -25.62 -14.14
N THR A 9 -12.58 -25.72 -15.24
CA THR A 9 -13.73 -26.63 -15.36
C THR A 9 -13.26 -28.07 -15.55
N LYS A 10 -14.17 -29.05 -15.44
CA LYS A 10 -13.87 -30.47 -15.75
C LYS A 10 -13.36 -30.67 -17.18
N ASP A 11 -13.80 -29.81 -18.10
CA ASP A 11 -13.39 -29.82 -19.51
C ASP A 11 -12.04 -29.12 -19.77
N GLY A 12 -11.36 -28.68 -18.70
CA GLY A 12 -10.02 -28.07 -18.79
C GLY A 12 -10.02 -26.58 -19.12
N LEU A 13 -11.19 -25.96 -19.32
CA LEU A 13 -11.33 -24.54 -19.62
C LEU A 13 -10.97 -23.70 -18.39
N VAL A 14 -10.22 -22.64 -18.62
CA VAL A 14 -9.81 -21.71 -17.57
C VAL A 14 -10.82 -20.57 -17.49
N GLN A 15 -11.42 -20.40 -16.31
CA GLN A 15 -12.33 -19.30 -16.00
C GLN A 15 -11.65 -18.35 -15.02
N VAL A 16 -11.73 -17.05 -15.34
CA VAL A 16 -11.25 -15.96 -14.49
C VAL A 16 -12.40 -15.03 -14.14
N GLY A 17 -12.42 -14.52 -12.92
CA GLY A 17 -13.47 -13.61 -12.50
C GLY A 17 -13.24 -13.03 -11.11
N VAL A 18 -14.21 -12.23 -10.69
CA VAL A 18 -14.28 -11.65 -9.34
C VAL A 18 -15.46 -12.28 -8.62
N ILE A 19 -15.25 -12.71 -7.38
CA ILE A 19 -16.29 -13.27 -6.52
C ILE A 19 -16.26 -12.60 -5.14
N GLU A 20 -17.44 -12.42 -4.56
CA GLU A 20 -17.58 -11.88 -3.22
C GLU A 20 -17.78 -12.99 -2.19
N GLY A 21 -17.12 -12.85 -1.04
CA GLY A 21 -17.30 -13.76 0.07
C GLY A 21 -16.81 -13.19 1.40
N SER A 22 -17.19 -13.87 2.48
CA SER A 22 -16.78 -13.55 3.85
C SER A 22 -15.38 -14.08 4.19
N SER A 23 -14.90 -15.12 3.50
CA SER A 23 -13.55 -15.69 3.70
C SER A 23 -13.04 -16.46 2.49
N LYS A 24 -11.71 -16.65 2.38
CA LYS A 24 -11.10 -17.48 1.33
C LYS A 24 -11.69 -18.90 1.30
N LYS A 25 -11.91 -19.52 2.47
CA LYS A 25 -12.49 -20.87 2.58
C LYS A 25 -13.91 -20.92 2.02
N GLN A 26 -14.74 -19.94 2.37
CA GLN A 26 -16.12 -19.86 1.86
C GLN A 26 -16.14 -19.71 0.33
N VAL A 27 -15.26 -18.86 -0.21
CA VAL A 27 -15.15 -18.64 -1.66
C VAL A 27 -14.69 -19.90 -2.40
N ILE A 28 -13.72 -20.65 -1.84
CA ILE A 28 -13.29 -21.93 -2.41
C ILE A 28 -14.46 -22.92 -2.44
N SER A 29 -15.22 -23.02 -1.35
CA SER A 29 -16.39 -23.91 -1.29
C SER A 29 -17.50 -23.51 -2.26
N LEU A 30 -17.71 -22.22 -2.49
CA LEU A 30 -18.65 -21.72 -3.51
C LEU A 30 -18.21 -22.12 -4.92
N LEU A 31 -16.94 -21.88 -5.26
CA LEU A 31 -16.41 -22.23 -6.58
C LEU A 31 -16.42 -23.76 -6.81
N GLN A 32 -16.11 -24.56 -5.79
CA GLN A 32 -16.20 -26.02 -5.87
C GLN A 32 -17.62 -26.54 -6.06
N LYS A 33 -18.64 -25.88 -5.50
CA LYS A 33 -20.06 -26.23 -5.72
C LYS A 33 -20.49 -26.01 -7.17
N GLU A 34 -19.88 -25.04 -7.84
CA GLU A 34 -20.10 -24.76 -9.26
C GLU A 34 -19.22 -25.63 -10.18
N ASP A 35 -18.68 -26.75 -9.68
CA ASP A 35 -17.78 -27.64 -10.42
C ASP A 35 -16.47 -26.98 -10.94
N LEU A 36 -16.05 -25.88 -10.29
CA LEU A 36 -14.82 -25.16 -10.63
C LEU A 36 -13.68 -25.53 -9.68
N TYR A 37 -12.56 -25.97 -10.26
CA TYR A 37 -11.32 -26.26 -9.54
C TYR A 37 -10.45 -25.01 -9.44
N VAL A 38 -10.40 -24.39 -8.26
CA VAL A 38 -9.65 -23.15 -8.03
C VAL A 38 -8.14 -23.40 -8.16
N THR A 39 -7.50 -22.76 -9.14
CA THR A 39 -6.04 -22.78 -9.33
C THR A 39 -5.35 -21.57 -8.72
N ARG A 40 -6.04 -20.43 -8.62
CA ARG A 40 -5.52 -19.20 -8.00
C ARG A 40 -6.65 -18.44 -7.32
N LEU A 41 -6.41 -17.94 -6.11
CA LEU A 41 -7.35 -17.09 -5.38
C LEU A 41 -6.63 -15.97 -4.64
N GLU A 42 -6.87 -14.73 -5.05
CA GLU A 42 -6.24 -13.53 -4.50
C GLU A 42 -7.32 -12.57 -3.99
N SER A 43 -7.15 -12.04 -2.77
CA SER A 43 -8.07 -11.03 -2.24
C SER A 43 -7.71 -9.67 -2.84
N ILE A 44 -8.70 -8.98 -3.40
CA ILE A 44 -8.52 -7.65 -4.00
C ILE A 44 -8.19 -6.60 -2.93
N GLU A 45 -8.64 -6.80 -1.69
CA GLU A 45 -8.42 -5.88 -0.57
C GLU A 45 -7.15 -6.18 0.23
N ALA A 46 -6.60 -7.39 0.11
CA ALA A 46 -5.37 -7.72 0.79
C ALA A 46 -4.19 -7.14 0.01
N LYS A 47 -3.71 -5.97 0.43
CA LYS A 47 -2.38 -5.49 0.03
C LYS A 47 -1.41 -6.67 0.10
N PRO A 48 -0.70 -6.98 -0.99
CA PRO A 48 0.14 -8.17 -1.05
C PRO A 48 1.13 -8.21 0.10
N PHE A 49 1.50 -9.41 0.56
CA PHE A 49 2.42 -9.59 1.69
C PHE A 49 3.77 -8.85 1.50
N TYR A 50 4.26 -8.78 0.26
CA TYR A 50 5.45 -8.01 -0.12
C TYR A 50 5.28 -6.49 0.04
N MET A 51 4.06 -5.96 -0.10
CA MET A 51 3.74 -4.55 0.13
C MET A 51 3.65 -4.23 1.63
N ARG A 52 3.29 -5.21 2.47
CA ARG A 52 3.28 -5.07 3.94
C ARG A 52 4.70 -5.01 4.51
N GLN A 53 5.67 -5.66 3.87
CA GLN A 53 7.09 -5.57 4.25
C GLN A 53 7.69 -4.18 3.94
N MET A 54 7.15 -3.45 2.95
CA MET A 54 7.51 -2.06 2.69
C MET A 54 7.01 -1.08 3.77
N GLU A 55 5.95 -1.40 4.52
CA GLU A 55 5.45 -0.52 5.59
C GLU A 55 6.48 -0.40 6.75
N PHE A 56 7.29 -1.45 7.00
CA PHE A 56 8.39 -1.40 7.97
C PHE A 56 9.62 -0.64 7.47
N LEU A 57 9.89 -0.66 6.15
CA LEU A 57 10.88 0.19 5.49
C LEU A 57 10.43 1.66 5.42
N GLY A 58 9.13 1.91 5.58
CA GLY A 58 8.49 3.21 5.45
C GLY A 58 8.65 4.13 6.67
N LYS A 59 9.19 3.69 7.81
CA LYS A 59 9.29 4.55 8.99
C LYS A 59 10.54 5.46 8.95
N ALA A 60 10.34 6.75 9.17
CA ALA A 60 11.44 7.69 9.39
C ALA A 60 12.24 7.26 10.64
N ARG A 61 13.58 7.23 10.54
CA ARG A 61 14.44 6.98 11.71
C ARG A 61 14.42 8.24 12.57
N LYS A 62 14.74 8.10 13.87
CA LYS A 62 14.84 9.26 14.79
C LYS A 62 15.77 10.36 14.26
N LYS A 63 16.87 9.98 13.60
CA LYS A 63 17.80 10.93 12.95
C LYS A 63 17.13 11.73 11.84
N ASP A 64 16.31 11.09 11.00
CA ASP A 64 15.62 11.74 9.88
C ASP A 64 14.66 12.81 10.41
N VAL A 65 13.91 12.48 11.46
CA VAL A 65 12.99 13.41 12.14
C VAL A 65 13.75 14.57 12.79
N MET A 66 14.84 14.29 13.51
CA MET A 66 15.66 15.33 14.13
C MET A 66 16.23 16.32 13.10
N MET A 67 16.75 15.80 11.99
CA MET A 67 17.29 16.63 10.91
C MET A 67 16.20 17.47 10.24
N PHE A 68 15.04 16.86 9.96
CA PHE A 68 13.87 17.57 9.44
C PHE A 68 13.46 18.73 10.34
N CYS A 69 13.32 18.51 11.66
CA CYS A 69 12.94 19.57 12.60
C CYS A 69 13.97 20.70 12.64
N ARG A 70 15.27 20.37 12.60
CA ARG A 70 16.33 21.38 12.58
C ARG A 70 16.28 22.22 11.31
N GLN A 71 16.13 21.59 10.15
CA GLN A 71 16.09 22.31 8.87
C GLN A 71 14.81 23.15 8.74
N LEU A 72 13.67 22.63 9.18
CA LEU A 72 12.42 23.39 9.24
C LEU A 72 12.56 24.62 10.14
N SER A 73 13.13 24.47 11.33
CA SER A 73 13.36 25.60 12.23
C SER A 73 14.25 26.68 11.61
N LEU A 74 15.29 26.30 10.86
CA LEU A 74 16.15 27.25 10.17
C LEU A 74 15.40 27.99 9.07
N MET A 75 14.65 27.29 8.23
CA MET A 75 13.84 27.88 7.17
C MET A 75 12.83 28.89 7.71
N LEU A 76 12.11 28.51 8.78
CA LEU A 76 11.14 29.39 9.44
C LEU A 76 11.82 30.62 10.07
N LYS A 77 12.99 30.45 10.71
CA LYS A 77 13.77 31.57 11.26
C LYS A 77 14.28 32.53 10.19
N SER A 78 14.55 32.02 8.99
CA SER A 78 14.93 32.82 7.82
C SER A 78 13.74 33.51 7.14
N GLY A 79 12.52 33.34 7.67
CA GLY A 79 11.31 33.96 7.12
C GLY A 79 10.69 33.21 5.93
N VAL A 80 11.15 31.99 5.64
CA VAL A 80 10.53 31.16 4.60
C VAL A 80 9.16 30.70 5.08
N GLY A 81 8.16 30.75 4.19
CA GLY A 81 6.81 30.31 4.51
C GLY A 81 6.76 28.83 4.92
N LEU A 82 5.81 28.45 5.79
CA LEU A 82 5.68 27.08 6.28
C LEU A 82 5.46 26.06 5.15
N VAL A 83 4.53 26.34 4.24
CA VAL A 83 4.20 25.46 3.10
C VAL A 83 5.41 25.29 2.18
N GLU A 84 6.08 26.38 1.86
CA GLU A 84 7.30 26.37 1.03
C GLU A 84 8.42 25.58 1.71
N SER A 85 8.58 25.77 3.02
CA SER A 85 9.56 25.03 3.82
C SER A 85 9.31 23.53 3.80
N LEU A 86 8.05 23.11 3.97
CA LEU A 86 7.68 21.69 3.94
C LEU A 86 7.92 21.09 2.54
N ARG A 87 7.56 21.79 1.46
CA ARG A 87 7.80 21.34 0.09
C ARG A 87 9.29 21.22 -0.22
N ALA A 88 10.09 22.21 0.17
CA ALA A 88 11.54 22.19 -0.02
C ALA A 88 12.20 21.01 0.74
N LEU A 89 11.78 20.75 1.98
CA LEU A 89 12.29 19.64 2.79
C LEU A 89 11.85 18.27 2.25
N ALA A 90 10.65 18.16 1.69
CA ALA A 90 10.21 16.94 1.03
C ALA A 90 11.11 16.57 -0.17
N ILE A 91 11.48 17.55 -0.99
CA ILE A 91 12.39 17.35 -2.13
C ILE A 91 13.76 16.85 -1.65
N GLN A 92 14.29 17.43 -0.57
CA GLN A 92 15.60 17.07 0.00
C GLN A 92 15.59 15.73 0.76
N THR A 93 14.42 15.20 1.12
CA THR A 93 14.30 13.94 1.85
C THR A 93 14.54 12.75 0.93
N THR A 94 15.51 11.90 1.27
CA THR A 94 15.89 10.72 0.46
C THR A 94 14.95 9.53 0.65
N LYS A 95 14.31 9.42 1.82
CA LYS A 95 13.32 8.39 2.09
C LYS A 95 11.97 8.74 1.47
N LEU A 96 11.53 7.92 0.53
CA LEU A 96 10.26 8.06 -0.18
C LEU A 96 9.07 8.18 0.79
N SER A 97 8.99 7.30 1.78
CA SER A 97 7.89 7.31 2.74
C SER A 97 7.82 8.57 3.60
N PHE A 98 8.97 9.11 4.00
CA PHE A 98 9.01 10.33 4.81
C PHE A 98 8.73 11.56 3.95
N ARG A 99 9.22 11.57 2.70
CA ARG A 99 8.86 12.59 1.70
C ARG A 99 7.34 12.65 1.49
N GLU A 100 6.68 11.51 1.27
CA GLU A 100 5.23 11.44 1.09
C GLU A 100 4.48 11.98 2.31
N GLN A 101 4.93 11.65 3.52
CA GLN A 101 4.35 12.19 4.75
C GLN A 101 4.48 13.71 4.85
N ILE A 102 5.65 14.27 4.49
CA ILE A 102 5.87 15.73 4.51
C ILE A 102 4.99 16.42 3.46
N LEU A 103 4.90 15.87 2.24
CA LEU A 103 4.04 16.43 1.18
C LEU A 103 2.57 16.43 1.59
N LYS A 104 2.09 15.33 2.20
CA LYS A 104 0.72 15.23 2.69
C LYS A 104 0.37 16.27 3.78
N ILE A 105 1.36 16.77 4.51
CA ILE A 105 1.18 17.85 5.51
C ILE A 105 1.23 19.23 4.83
N ALA A 106 1.93 19.35 3.71
CA ALA A 106 2.11 20.61 2.99
C ALA A 106 0.92 20.98 2.09
N ASP A 107 0.12 19.98 1.69
CA ASP A 107 -1.12 20.13 0.92
C ASP A 107 -2.34 20.26 1.85
#